data_AF-A0A8C4TLC1-F1
#
_entry.id   AF-A0A8C4TLC1-F1
#
_cell.length_a   1.000
_cell.length_b   1.000
_cell.length_c   1.000
_cell.angle_alpha   90.00
_cell.angle_beta   90.00
_cell.angle_gamma   90.00
#
_symmetry.space_group_name_H-M   'P 1'
#
loop_
_entity.id
_entity.type
_entity.pdbx_description
1 polymer ?
#
loop_
_entity_poly.entity_id
_entity_poly.type
_entity_poly.pdbx_seq_one_letter_code
_entity_poly.pdbx_strand_id
1 'polypeptide(L)'
;STGRILGTYKDRYIHLNRIEVLVYENEEEKDLIEKICLDNYDKCHELRSTFKKNRFILIRCLKPGNKVPDIKFQAQTAEEKQEWIKAFSEGINKAKNKIFDEVSCYPGWLHTSWLLWGAS
;
A
#
# COMPACT_ATOMS: atom_id res chain seq x y z
N SER A 1 19.31 14.41 13.67
CA SER A 1 19.06 13.18 14.45
C SER A 1 17.72 12.59 14.06
N THR A 2 17.68 11.77 13.00
CA THR A 2 16.43 11.20 12.48
C THR A 2 16.20 9.86 13.17
N GLY A 3 15.41 9.90 14.25
CA GLY A 3 15.08 8.76 15.09
C GLY A 3 14.31 7.70 14.31
N ARG A 4 15.01 6.80 13.63
CA ARG A 4 14.44 5.55 13.13
C ARG A 4 14.42 4.58 14.32
N ILE A 5 13.30 4.59 15.04
CA ILE A 5 13.02 3.70 16.17
C ILE A 5 13.02 2.25 15.63
N LEU A 6 14.18 1.61 15.68
CA LEU A 6 14.32 0.18 15.52
C LEU A 6 13.84 -0.48 16.82
N GLY A 7 12.62 -1.03 16.86
CA GLY A 7 12.30 -2.00 17.93
C GLY A 7 10.84 -2.33 18.19
N THR A 8 9.91 -1.40 18.05
CA THR A 8 8.52 -1.59 18.51
C THR A 8 7.50 -1.36 17.41
N TYR A 9 6.57 -2.30 17.27
CA TYR A 9 5.38 -2.13 16.43
C TYR A 9 4.55 -0.99 17.02
N LYS A 10 4.07 -0.08 16.17
CA LYS A 10 3.12 0.96 16.53
C LYS A 10 1.88 0.78 15.67
N ASP A 11 0.73 0.95 16.29
CA ASP A 11 -0.53 0.98 15.56
C ASP A 11 -0.59 2.26 14.74
N ARG A 12 -0.89 2.10 13.45
CA ARG A 12 -0.97 3.17 12.47
C ARG A 12 -2.14 2.89 11.55
N TYR A 13 -2.80 3.96 11.15
CA TYR A 13 -3.82 3.87 10.12
C TYR A 13 -3.15 3.96 8.75
N ILE A 14 -3.44 3.01 7.86
CA ILE A 14 -2.80 2.96 6.54
C ILE A 14 -3.83 2.88 5.43
N HIS A 15 -3.56 3.60 4.35
CA HIS A 15 -4.36 3.62 3.14
C HIS A 15 -3.51 3.27 1.93
N LEU A 16 -4.02 2.42 1.05
CA LEU A 16 -3.41 2.19 -0.27
C LEU A 16 -4.14 3.02 -1.32
N ASN A 17 -3.46 4.03 -1.84
CA ASN A 17 -3.91 4.82 -2.97
C ASN A 17 -3.09 4.49 -4.22
N ARG A 18 -3.66 3.67 -5.11
CA ARG A 18 -3.00 3.16 -6.33
C ARG A 18 -1.67 2.45 -6.03
N ILE A 19 -0.56 3.17 -6.14
CA ILE A 19 0.81 2.66 -5.92
C ILE A 19 1.50 3.33 -4.72
N GLU A 20 0.74 4.07 -3.92
CA GLU A 20 1.24 4.83 -2.78
C GLU A 20 0.53 4.36 -1.50
N VAL A 21 1.30 4.04 -0.47
CA VAL A 21 0.78 3.73 0.87
C VAL A 21 0.92 4.99 1.72
N LEU A 22 -0.21 5.51 2.19
CA LEU A 22 -0.29 6.66 3.09
C LEU A 22 -0.42 6.14 4.52
N VAL A 23 0.46 6.61 5.40
CA VAL A 23 0.49 6.21 6.81
C VAL A 23 0.11 7.41 7.64
N TYR A 24 -0.99 7.30 8.38
CA TYR A 24 -1.50 8.33 9.28
C TYR A 24 -1.28 7.95 10.73
N GLU A 25 -1.33 8.94 11.62
CA GLU A 25 -1.31 8.69 13.06
C GLU A 25 -2.54 7.89 13.51
N ASN A 26 -3.71 8.22 12.97
CA ASN A 26 -5.00 7.67 13.35
C ASN A 26 -5.99 7.73 12.18
N GLU A 27 -7.21 7.21 12.40
CA GLU A 27 -8.28 7.10 11.40
C GLU A 27 -8.88 8.45 10.96
N GLU A 28 -8.54 9.58 11.60
CA GLU A 28 -9.04 10.89 11.16
C GLU A 28 -8.36 11.41 9.90
N GLU A 29 -7.29 10.75 9.43
CA GLU A 29 -6.55 11.07 8.20
C GLU A 29 -5.97 12.50 8.13
N LYS A 30 -5.90 13.22 9.25
CA LYS A 30 -5.37 14.58 9.31
C LYS A 30 -3.85 14.62 9.42
N ASP A 31 -3.26 13.66 10.12
CA ASP A 31 -1.84 13.62 10.44
C ASP A 31 -1.10 12.59 9.59
N LEU A 32 -0.78 12.96 8.34
CA LEU A 32 0.04 12.12 7.45
C LEU A 32 1.48 12.04 7.98
N ILE A 33 1.89 10.86 8.41
CA ILE A 33 3.22 10.60 8.96
C ILE A 33 4.21 10.31 7.85
N GLU A 34 3.82 9.41 6.94
CA GLU A 34 4.73 8.93 5.90
C GLU A 34 3.96 8.54 4.64
N LYS A 35 4.59 8.77 3.49
CA LYS A 35 4.11 8.36 2.18
C LYS A 35 5.14 7.40 1.57
N ILE A 36 4.71 6.18 1.29
CA ILE A 36 5.55 5.09 0.80
C ILE A 36 5.17 4.81 -0.65
N CYS A 37 6.12 4.93 -1.58
CA CYS A 37 5.90 4.61 -2.99
C CYS A 37 6.27 3.14 -3.29
N LEU A 38 5.32 2.36 -3.80
CA LEU A 38 5.51 0.94 -4.12
C LEU A 38 6.52 0.69 -5.26
N ASP A 39 6.84 1.69 -6.10
CA ASP A 39 7.90 1.61 -7.13
C ASP A 39 9.30 1.40 -6.52
N ASN A 40 9.47 1.77 -5.24
CA ASN A 40 10.71 1.55 -4.49
C ASN A 40 10.83 0.12 -3.93
N TYR A 41 9.82 -0.73 -4.12
CA TYR A 41 9.74 -2.08 -3.57
C TYR A 41 9.70 -3.13 -4.68
N ASP A 42 10.28 -4.30 -4.39
CA ASP A 42 10.34 -5.40 -5.33
C ASP A 42 9.18 -6.39 -5.17
N LYS A 43 8.82 -6.70 -3.92
CA LYS A 43 7.80 -7.71 -3.62
C LYS A 43 7.23 -7.51 -2.23
N CYS A 44 6.02 -8.05 -2.03
CA CYS A 44 5.37 -8.19 -0.74
C CYS A 44 5.12 -9.68 -0.47
N HIS A 45 5.46 -10.19 0.71
CA HIS A 45 5.10 -11.57 1.06
C HIS A 45 4.94 -11.76 2.57
N GLU A 46 4.35 -12.90 2.92
CA GLU A 46 4.17 -13.32 4.30
C GLU A 46 5.51 -13.50 5.02
N LEU A 47 5.54 -13.05 6.28
CA LEU A 47 6.66 -13.22 7.18
C LEU A 47 6.28 -14.22 8.29
N ARG A 48 6.66 -15.48 8.09
CA ARG A 48 6.42 -16.54 9.09
C ARG A 48 7.17 -16.25 10.39
N SER A 49 6.54 -16.55 11.52
CA SER A 49 7.14 -16.42 12.86
C SER A 49 6.57 -17.47 13.79
N THR A 50 7.41 -17.95 14.70
CA THR A 50 6.98 -18.81 15.82
C THR A 50 6.20 -18.04 16.88
N PHE A 51 6.44 -16.72 17.02
CA PHE A 51 5.89 -15.93 18.14
C PHE A 51 4.88 -14.86 17.72
N LYS A 52 5.05 -14.20 16.56
CA LYS A 52 4.16 -13.11 16.09
C LYS A 52 3.38 -13.51 14.84
N LYS A 53 2.05 -13.49 14.93
CA LYS A 53 1.14 -13.88 13.85
C LYS A 53 0.86 -12.73 12.89
N ASN A 54 0.26 -13.06 11.75
CA ASN A 54 -0.31 -12.11 10.78
C ASN A 54 0.67 -11.07 10.23
N ARG A 55 1.94 -11.45 10.08
CA ARG A 55 2.99 -10.53 9.61
C ARG A 55 3.30 -10.68 8.14
N PHE A 56 3.70 -9.58 7.54
CA PHE A 56 4.15 -9.52 6.15
C PHE A 56 5.20 -8.41 5.99
N ILE A 57 5.92 -8.43 4.86
CA ILE A 57 7.04 -7.54 4.61
C ILE A 57 7.03 -7.02 3.18
N LEU A 58 7.23 -5.71 3.02
CA LEU A 58 7.63 -5.07 1.78
C LEU A 58 9.16 -5.13 1.68
N ILE A 59 9.67 -5.82 0.65
CA ILE A 59 11.11 -5.94 0.39
C ILE A 59 11.52 -4.86 -0.60
N ARG A 60 12.50 -4.04 -0.22
CA ARG A 60 12.99 -2.94 -1.06
C ARG A 60 13.53 -3.44 -2.39
N CYS A 61 13.42 -2.62 -3.42
CA CYS A 61 14.03 -2.88 -4.71
C CYS A 61 15.54 -2.58 -4.66
N LEU A 62 16.38 -3.51 -5.12
CA LEU A 62 17.85 -3.39 -5.11
C LEU A 62 18.38 -2.54 -6.28
N LYS A 63 17.77 -1.38 -6.53
CA LYS A 63 18.20 -0.41 -7.56
C LYS A 63 19.30 0.50 -6.98
N PRO A 64 20.35 0.85 -7.74
CA PRO A 64 21.31 1.87 -7.33
C PRO A 64 20.60 3.17 -6.96
N GLY A 65 20.94 3.75 -5.80
CA GLY A 65 20.31 4.98 -5.31
C GLY A 65 19.02 4.78 -4.51
N ASN A 66 18.42 3.58 -4.51
CA ASN A 66 17.28 3.29 -3.65
C ASN A 66 17.75 3.06 -2.20
N LYS A 67 17.37 3.97 -1.30
CA LYS A 67 17.76 3.96 0.12
C LYS A 67 16.61 3.60 1.06
N VAL A 68 15.44 3.23 0.53
CA VAL A 68 14.31 2.84 1.38
C VAL A 68 14.63 1.54 2.13
N PRO A 69 14.21 1.40 3.40
CA PRO A 69 14.33 0.16 4.12
C PRO A 69 13.19 -0.81 3.74
N ASP A 70 13.37 -2.08 4.09
CA ASP A 70 12.26 -3.03 4.14
C ASP A 70 11.27 -2.60 5.23
N ILE A 71 9.97 -2.78 4.98
CA ILE A 71 8.91 -2.40 5.93
C ILE A 71 8.15 -3.65 6.37
N LYS A 72 8.06 -3.86 7.69
CA LYS A 72 7.34 -4.97 8.29
C LYS A 72 5.99 -4.50 8.80
N PHE A 73 4.95 -5.22 8.41
CA PHE A 73 3.58 -4.99 8.86
C PHE A 73 3.09 -6.16 9.70
N GLN A 74 2.09 -5.88 10.52
CA GLN A 74 1.33 -6.86 11.28
C GLN A 74 -0.14 -6.50 11.18
N ALA A 75 -0.93 -7.35 10.55
CA ALA A 75 -2.38 -7.20 10.46
C ALA A 75 -3.07 -7.76 11.71
N GLN A 76 -4.32 -7.35 11.94
CA GLN A 76 -5.10 -7.85 13.06
C GLN A 76 -5.50 -9.31 12.83
N THR A 77 -5.89 -9.67 11.60
CA THR A 77 -6.35 -11.00 11.24
C THR A 77 -5.51 -11.65 10.14
N ALA A 78 -5.70 -12.95 9.92
CA ALA A 78 -5.00 -13.68 8.87
C ALA A 78 -5.55 -13.32 7.49
N GLU A 79 -6.86 -13.05 7.43
CA GLU A 79 -7.62 -12.64 6.26
C GLU A 79 -7.13 -11.26 5.80
N GLU A 80 -7.10 -10.29 6.72
CA GLU A 80 -6.64 -8.93 6.46
C GLU A 80 -5.17 -8.92 5.99
N LYS A 81 -4.31 -9.77 6.58
CA LYS A 81 -2.93 -9.98 6.09
C LYS A 81 -2.93 -10.38 4.62
N GLN A 82 -3.76 -11.34 4.21
CA GLN A 82 -3.76 -11.81 2.81
C GLN A 82 -4.28 -10.73 1.86
N GLU A 83 -5.30 -9.96 2.26
CA GLU A 83 -5.80 -8.82 1.49
C GLU A 83 -4.71 -7.75 1.29
N TRP A 84 -3.99 -7.39 2.35
CA TRP A 84 -2.86 -6.45 2.25
C TRP A 84 -1.73 -6.98 1.38
N ILE A 85 -1.34 -8.25 1.52
CA ILE A 85 -0.31 -8.86 0.67
C ILE A 85 -0.72 -8.80 -0.80
N LYS A 86 -1.98 -9.13 -1.10
CA LYS A 86 -2.52 -9.08 -2.46
C LYS A 86 -2.49 -7.65 -3.00
N ALA A 87 -3.07 -6.70 -2.26
CA ALA A 87 -3.18 -5.31 -2.67
C ALA A 87 -1.79 -4.66 -2.91
N PHE A 88 -0.82 -4.90 -2.04
CA PHE A 88 0.55 -4.41 -2.22
C PHE A 88 1.27 -5.09 -3.39
N SER A 89 1.08 -6.39 -3.58
CA SER A 89 1.68 -7.10 -4.72
C SER A 89 1.13 -6.59 -6.05
N GLU A 90 -0.18 -6.34 -6.13
CA GLU A 90 -0.83 -5.71 -7.28
C GLU A 90 -0.30 -4.29 -7.51
N GLY A 91 -0.21 -3.47 -6.46
CA GLY A 91 0.33 -2.10 -6.54
C GLY A 91 1.79 -2.07 -7.01
N ILE A 92 2.64 -2.99 -6.54
CA ILE A 92 4.03 -3.13 -7.00
C ILE A 92 4.07 -3.54 -8.48
N ASN A 93 3.25 -4.50 -8.89
CA ASN A 93 3.18 -4.92 -10.29
C ASN A 93 2.74 -3.76 -11.20
N LYS A 94 1.74 -2.98 -10.78
CA LYS A 94 1.32 -1.75 -11.50
C LYS A 94 2.44 -0.73 -11.59
N ALA A 95 3.16 -0.49 -10.49
CA ALA A 95 4.27 0.45 -10.46
C ALA A 95 5.43 0.05 -11.38
N LYS A 96 5.71 -1.27 -11.49
CA LYS A 96 6.73 -1.82 -12.40
C LYS A 96 6.27 -1.80 -13.85
N ASN A 97 4.99 -2.04 -14.12
CA ASN A 97 4.41 -2.10 -15.44
C ASN A 97 3.86 -0.73 -15.91
N LYS A 98 4.65 0.35 -15.78
CA LYS A 98 4.30 1.75 -16.18
C LYS A 98 3.85 1.95 -17.66
N ILE A 99 3.56 0.88 -18.41
CA ILE A 99 3.14 0.87 -19.81
C ILE A 99 1.65 0.52 -20.00
N PHE A 100 0.87 0.08 -18.98
CA PHE A 100 -0.51 -0.40 -19.26
C PHE A 100 -1.56 -0.20 -18.15
N ASP A 101 -1.78 1.04 -17.69
CA ASP A 101 -2.99 1.35 -16.88
C ASP A 101 -3.65 2.64 -17.38
N GLU A 102 -3.85 2.72 -18.71
CA GLU A 102 -4.86 3.57 -19.34
C GLU A 102 -5.99 2.70 -19.91
N VAL A 103 -6.52 1.73 -19.14
CA VAL A 103 -7.80 1.08 -19.49
C VAL A 103 -8.55 0.72 -18.21
N SER A 104 -9.63 1.48 -17.97
CA SER A 104 -10.74 1.20 -17.05
C SER A 104 -10.56 1.57 -15.57
N CYS A 105 -10.34 2.86 -15.30
CA CYS A 105 -11.06 3.49 -14.20
C CYS A 105 -12.54 3.51 -14.54
N TYR A 106 -13.35 2.69 -13.88
CA TYR A 106 -14.52 3.19 -13.13
C TYR A 106 -14.79 2.26 -11.94
N PRO A 107 -14.76 2.77 -10.71
CA PRO A 107 -15.37 2.08 -9.59
C PRO A 107 -16.88 2.11 -9.80
N GLY A 108 -17.54 0.99 -9.51
CA GLY A 108 -18.99 0.94 -9.41
C GLY A 108 -19.50 1.96 -8.41
N TRP A 109 -20.00 3.08 -8.92
CA TRP A 109 -21.06 3.85 -8.29
C TRP A 109 -22.33 3.47 -9.02
N LEU A 110 -23.14 2.60 -8.40
CA LEU A 110 -24.55 2.52 -8.73
C LEU A 110 -25.18 3.83 -8.26
N HIS A 111 -25.27 4.81 -9.15
CA HIS A 111 -26.27 5.86 -9.06
C HIS A 111 -26.97 5.95 -10.42
N THR A 112 -28.18 5.40 -10.47
CA THR A 112 -29.11 5.62 -11.57
C THR A 112 -29.56 7.07 -11.53
N SER A 113 -29.19 7.89 -12.51
CA SER A 113 -30.13 8.84 -13.09
C SER A 113 -29.66 9.30 -14.48
N TRP A 114 -30.58 9.17 -15.41
CA TRP A 114 -30.51 9.65 -16.78
C TRP A 114 -30.51 11.19 -16.79
N LEU A 115 -29.73 11.82 -17.67
CA LEU A 115 -30.22 12.74 -18.69
C LEU A 115 -29.10 13.27 -19.60
N LEU A 116 -29.46 13.30 -20.87
CA LEU A 116 -28.72 13.72 -22.07
C LEU A 116 -28.29 15.20 -22.03
N TRP A 117 -27.24 15.51 -22.80
CA TRP A 117 -27.14 16.51 -23.89
C TRP A 117 -25.63 16.57 -24.27
N GLY A 118 -25.18 16.52 -25.52
CA GLY A 118 -25.77 16.93 -26.79
C GLY A 118 -24.77 17.87 -27.48
N ALA A 119 -24.11 17.38 -28.53
CA ALA A 119 -23.47 18.10 -29.64
C ALA A 119 -22.72 19.44 -29.40
N SER A 120 -21.41 19.47 -29.68
CA SER A 120 -20.84 19.98 -30.95
C SER A 120 -19.36 19.61 -31.05
#